data_AF-A0AAW6PJD0-F1
#
_entry.id   AF-A0AAW6PJD0-F1
#
_cell.length_a   1.000
_cell.length_b   1.000
_cell.length_c   1.000
_cell.angle_alpha   90.00
_cell.angle_beta   90.00
_cell.angle_gamma   90.00
#
_symmetry.space_group_name_H-M   'P 1'
#
loop_
_entity.id
_entity.type
_entity.pdbx_description
1 polymer ?
#
loop_
_entity_poly.entity_id
_entity_poly.type
_entity_poly.pdbx_seq_one_letter_code
_entity_poly.pdbx_strand_id
1 'polypeptide(L)'
;MALETSHKVQIAIAVLGLVGTLTVAGIANWDKIFPPPTPPSIELGLKFMAEERYKEAVAVLKPFAREGDARAQYYVARIYDMEWIESGDPVGDKIRASYWYKKAAAQNFEDSQSCYERVENYLNTEGVSAADQVRRFFIWGEESGHREGI
;
A
#
# COMPACT_ATOMS: atom_id res chain seq x y z
N MET A 1 6.39 -22.87 30.97
CA MET A 1 7.35 -22.27 30.01
C MET A 1 7.49 -23.21 28.81
N ALA A 2 6.46 -23.33 27.97
CA ALA A 2 6.42 -24.32 26.88
C ALA A 2 5.48 -23.96 25.70
N LEU A 3 4.96 -22.73 25.63
CA LEU A 3 4.01 -22.34 24.56
C LEU A 3 4.63 -21.47 23.45
N GLU A 4 5.75 -20.79 23.68
CA GLU A 4 6.38 -19.93 22.67
C GLU A 4 7.09 -20.71 21.55
N THR A 5 7.49 -21.94 21.82
CA THR A 5 8.16 -22.82 20.84
C THR A 5 7.18 -23.41 19.82
N SER A 6 5.90 -23.54 20.16
CA SER A 6 4.91 -24.22 19.32
C SER A 6 4.62 -23.47 18.01
N HIS A 7 4.65 -22.13 18.02
CA HIS A 7 4.30 -21.36 16.84
C HIS A 7 5.45 -21.29 15.82
N LYS A 8 6.70 -21.17 16.30
CA LYS A 8 7.91 -21.19 15.46
C LYS A 8 8.10 -22.55 14.78
N VAL A 9 7.83 -23.65 15.48
CA VAL A 9 7.92 -25.02 14.96
C VAL A 9 6.86 -25.30 13.87
N GLN A 10 5.64 -24.78 14.00
CA GLN A 10 4.61 -24.96 12.97
C GLN A 10 4.92 -24.19 11.67
N ILE A 11 5.50 -22.99 11.77
CA ILE A 11 5.97 -22.23 10.60
C ILE A 11 7.14 -22.96 9.92
N ALA A 12 8.03 -23.57 10.70
CA ALA A 12 9.12 -24.40 10.18
C ALA A 12 8.59 -25.56 9.32
N ILE A 13 7.62 -26.32 9.84
CA ILE A 13 7.09 -27.52 9.16
C ILE A 13 6.34 -27.14 7.87
N ALA A 14 5.69 -25.98 7.83
CA ALA A 14 5.02 -25.50 6.63
C ALA A 14 5.99 -25.07 5.50
N VAL A 15 7.21 -24.64 5.85
CA VAL A 15 8.25 -24.27 4.86
C VAL A 15 9.12 -25.49 4.47
N LEU A 16 9.22 -26.50 5.34
CA LEU A 16 10.02 -27.70 5.15
C LEU A 16 9.29 -28.80 4.34
N GLY A 17 8.77 -28.43 3.18
CA GLY A 17 8.42 -29.38 2.13
C GLY A 17 9.63 -29.86 1.29
N LEU A 18 10.84 -29.30 1.49
CA LEU A 18 11.97 -29.56 0.57
C LEU A 18 13.38 -29.73 1.15
N VAL A 19 13.67 -29.55 2.46
CA VAL A 19 15.05 -29.79 2.96
C VAL A 19 15.06 -30.43 4.34
N GLY A 20 15.78 -31.55 4.46
CA GLY A 20 15.82 -32.40 5.64
C GLY A 20 16.54 -31.81 6.87
N THR A 21 16.04 -32.21 8.04
CA THR A 21 16.69 -32.27 9.37
C THR A 21 17.56 -31.07 9.81
N LEU A 22 16.97 -30.12 10.52
CA LEU A 22 17.72 -29.15 11.33
C LEU A 22 18.15 -29.80 12.66
N THR A 23 19.46 -29.79 12.96
CA THR A 23 20.01 -30.22 14.25
C THR A 23 19.73 -29.16 15.34
N VAL A 24 19.80 -29.55 16.62
CA VAL A 24 19.52 -28.67 17.78
C VAL A 24 20.38 -27.39 17.81
N ALA A 25 21.57 -27.41 17.20
CA ALA A 25 22.43 -26.22 17.03
C ALA A 25 21.86 -25.18 16.03
N GLY A 26 21.04 -25.60 15.06
CA GLY A 26 20.40 -24.70 14.09
C GLY A 26 19.27 -23.85 14.69
N ILE A 27 18.65 -24.31 15.78
CA ILE A 27 17.54 -23.62 16.46
C ILE A 27 18.05 -22.40 17.24
N ALA A 28 19.30 -22.43 17.72
CA ALA A 28 19.90 -21.33 18.49
C ALA A 28 20.15 -20.05 17.66
N ASN A 29 20.13 -20.15 16.33
CA ASN A 29 20.35 -19.02 15.42
C ASN A 29 19.13 -18.78 14.50
N TRP A 30 17.95 -19.23 14.93
CA TRP A 30 16.69 -19.20 14.20
C TRP A 30 16.40 -17.86 13.53
N ASP A 31 16.51 -16.76 14.28
CA ASP A 31 16.18 -15.41 13.78
C ASP A 31 17.23 -14.87 12.77
N LYS A 32 18.43 -15.49 12.66
CA LYS A 32 19.42 -15.17 11.62
C LYS A 32 19.25 -16.02 10.36
N ILE A 33 18.77 -17.25 10.51
CA ILE A 33 18.56 -18.18 9.39
C ILE A 33 17.22 -17.87 8.70
N PHE A 34 16.23 -17.49 9.49
CA PHE A 34 14.91 -17.08 9.04
C PHE A 34 14.59 -15.74 9.72
N PRO A 35 15.07 -14.60 9.19
CA PRO A 35 14.59 -13.32 9.67
C PRO A 35 13.05 -13.35 9.61
N PRO A 36 12.34 -12.95 10.68
CA PRO A 36 10.89 -12.92 10.64
C PRO A 36 10.47 -12.09 9.42
N PRO A 37 9.38 -12.47 8.73
CA PRO A 37 8.87 -11.65 7.64
C PRO A 37 8.70 -10.23 8.19
N THR A 38 9.39 -9.27 7.58
CA THR A 38 9.28 -7.86 7.97
C THR A 38 7.79 -7.52 7.96
N PRO A 39 7.20 -7.14 9.11
CA PRO A 39 5.80 -6.79 9.14
C PRO A 39 5.57 -5.64 8.15
N PRO A 40 4.38 -5.54 7.54
CA PRO A 40 4.03 -4.38 6.75
C PRO A 40 4.30 -3.12 7.57
N SER A 41 5.03 -2.18 6.99
CA SER A 41 5.29 -0.88 7.60
C SER A 41 5.31 0.17 6.48
N ILE A 42 5.12 1.43 6.84
CA ILE A 42 5.20 2.52 5.88
C ILE A 42 6.59 2.51 5.22
N GLU A 43 7.65 2.28 5.99
CA GLU A 43 9.03 2.20 5.50
C GLU A 43 9.22 1.08 4.48
N LEU A 44 8.60 -0.09 4.68
CA LEU A 44 8.63 -1.17 3.69
C LEU A 44 7.94 -0.74 2.39
N GLY A 45 6.81 -0.05 2.48
CA GLY A 45 6.14 0.54 1.34
C GLY A 45 7.01 1.56 0.59
N LEU A 46 7.71 2.43 1.32
CA LEU A 46 8.65 3.41 0.75
C LEU A 46 9.89 2.75 0.13
N LYS A 47 10.34 1.63 0.69
CA LYS A 47 11.39 0.83 0.09
C LYS A 47 10.94 0.28 -1.27
N PHE A 48 9.74 -0.28 -1.36
CA PHE A 48 9.20 -0.73 -2.64
C PHE A 48 9.02 0.42 -3.64
N MET A 49 8.68 1.63 -3.17
CA MET A 49 8.69 2.83 -4.03
C MET A 49 10.06 3.13 -4.60
N ALA A 50 11.11 3.09 -3.77
CA ALA A 50 12.48 3.35 -4.20
C ALA A 50 13.02 2.27 -5.15
N GLU A 51 12.49 1.05 -5.05
CA GLU A 51 12.77 -0.07 -5.96
C GLU A 51 11.85 -0.09 -7.19
N GLU A 52 11.00 0.93 -7.39
CA GLU A 52 10.01 1.03 -8.48
C GLU A 52 8.97 -0.11 -8.51
N ARG A 53 8.79 -0.80 -7.39
CA ARG A 53 7.84 -1.90 -7.19
C ARG A 53 6.49 -1.37 -6.73
N TYR A 54 5.88 -0.54 -7.56
CA TYR A 54 4.67 0.22 -7.23
C TYR A 54 3.48 -0.65 -6.80
N LYS A 55 3.26 -1.81 -7.43
CA LYS A 55 2.21 -2.78 -7.01
C LYS A 55 2.35 -3.18 -5.54
N GLU A 56 3.58 -3.52 -5.16
CA GLU A 56 3.89 -3.98 -3.80
C GLU A 56 3.84 -2.81 -2.81
N ALA A 57 4.32 -1.63 -3.23
CA ALA A 57 4.21 -0.41 -2.45
C ALA A 57 2.74 -0.08 -2.13
N VAL A 58 1.84 -0.09 -3.12
CA VAL A 58 0.40 0.14 -2.89
C VAL A 58 -0.17 -0.91 -1.95
N ALA A 59 0.13 -2.19 -2.18
CA ALA A 59 -0.38 -3.27 -1.33
C ALA A 59 0.00 -3.10 0.14
N VAL A 60 1.22 -2.63 0.42
CA VAL A 60 1.71 -2.36 1.78
C VAL A 60 1.16 -1.05 2.35
N LEU A 61 1.09 0.02 1.55
CA LEU A 61 0.72 1.36 2.03
C LEU A 61 -0.79 1.57 2.17
N LYS A 62 -1.61 0.89 1.36
CA LYS A 62 -3.07 1.09 1.31
C LYS A 62 -3.77 0.84 2.66
N PRO A 63 -3.41 -0.20 3.45
CA PRO A 63 -3.96 -0.37 4.80
C PRO A 63 -3.69 0.84 5.71
N PHE A 64 -2.46 1.36 5.75
CA PHE A 64 -2.12 2.53 6.56
C PHE A 64 -2.85 3.80 6.08
N ALA A 65 -2.99 3.96 4.76
CA ALA A 65 -3.74 5.08 4.18
C ALA A 65 -5.22 5.07 4.61
N ARG A 66 -5.80 3.86 4.74
CA ARG A 66 -7.17 3.65 5.25
C ARG A 66 -7.31 3.94 6.73
N GLU A 67 -6.32 3.56 7.52
CA GLU A 67 -6.28 3.88 8.96
C GLU A 67 -6.11 5.38 9.21
N GLY A 68 -5.80 6.15 8.16
CA GLY A 68 -5.77 7.61 8.21
C GLY A 68 -4.35 8.20 8.21
N ASP A 69 -3.30 7.39 8.11
CA ASP A 69 -1.93 7.91 8.13
C ASP A 69 -1.69 8.83 6.91
N ALA A 70 -1.40 10.10 7.18
CA ALA A 70 -1.28 11.13 6.15
C ALA A 70 -0.09 10.87 5.20
N ARG A 71 1.01 10.27 5.69
CA ARG A 71 2.15 9.88 4.85
C ARG A 71 1.71 8.78 3.89
N ALA A 72 1.08 7.73 4.41
CA ALA A 72 0.61 6.62 3.57
C ALA A 72 -0.39 7.09 2.52
N GLN A 73 -1.33 7.97 2.88
CA GLN A 73 -2.25 8.60 1.93
C GLN A 73 -1.52 9.34 0.82
N TYR A 74 -0.54 10.18 1.17
CA TYR A 74 0.27 10.90 0.19
C TYR A 74 1.02 9.95 -0.75
N TYR A 75 1.66 8.91 -0.23
CA TYR A 75 2.44 8.00 -1.07
C TYR A 75 1.56 7.12 -1.95
N VAL A 76 0.40 6.67 -1.47
CA VAL A 76 -0.59 5.98 -2.32
C VAL A 76 -1.09 6.92 -3.42
N ALA A 77 -1.38 8.18 -3.10
CA ALA A 77 -1.76 9.18 -4.09
C ALA A 77 -0.67 9.36 -5.15
N ARG A 78 0.59 9.45 -4.72
CA ARG A 78 1.75 9.60 -5.59
C ARG A 78 1.93 8.41 -6.53
N ILE A 79 1.61 7.20 -6.09
CA ILE A 79 1.66 6.01 -6.97
C ILE A 79 0.61 6.11 -8.07
N TYR A 80 -0.63 6.50 -7.73
CA TYR A 80 -1.69 6.70 -8.73
C TYR A 80 -1.43 7.90 -9.65
N ASP A 81 -0.71 8.91 -9.16
CA ASP A 81 -0.34 10.10 -9.93
C ASP A 81 0.83 9.84 -10.88
N MET A 82 1.73 8.92 -10.51
CA MET A 82 2.73 8.40 -11.42
C MET A 82 2.02 7.61 -12.53
N GLU A 83 2.54 7.63 -13.76
CA GLU A 83 2.00 6.91 -14.93
C GLU A 83 2.10 5.37 -14.80
N TRP A 84 2.13 4.85 -13.58
CA TRP A 84 1.96 3.45 -13.28
C TRP A 84 0.48 3.09 -13.47
N ILE A 85 0.13 2.86 -14.73
CA ILE A 85 -1.23 2.59 -15.18
C ILE A 85 -1.56 1.12 -14.88
N GLU A 86 -2.15 0.85 -13.71
CA GLU A 86 -2.66 -0.50 -13.39
C GLU A 86 -3.87 -0.86 -14.28
N SER A 87 -4.69 0.14 -14.58
CA SER A 87 -6.03 -0.02 -15.15
C SER A 87 -6.13 0.18 -16.66
N GLY A 88 -5.12 0.79 -17.28
CA GLY A 88 -5.22 1.33 -18.64
C GLY A 88 -5.95 2.68 -18.73
N ASP A 89 -6.41 3.25 -17.60
CA ASP A 89 -7.20 4.49 -17.53
C ASP A 89 -6.44 5.59 -16.76
N PRO A 90 -5.65 6.43 -17.46
CA PRO A 90 -4.92 7.53 -16.85
C PRO A 90 -5.83 8.50 -16.08
N VAL A 91 -7.06 8.74 -16.58
CA VAL A 91 -8.02 9.64 -15.93
C VAL A 91 -8.51 9.02 -14.62
N GLY A 92 -8.86 7.73 -14.65
CA GLY A 92 -9.25 6.98 -13.45
C GLY A 92 -8.18 6.99 -12.36
N ASP A 93 -6.90 6.85 -12.75
CA ASP A 93 -5.79 6.87 -11.80
C ASP A 93 -5.57 8.28 -11.21
N LYS A 94 -5.71 9.35 -12.01
CA LYS A 94 -5.70 10.73 -11.49
C LYS A 94 -6.85 11.03 -10.53
N ILE A 95 -8.04 10.47 -10.74
CA ILE A 95 -9.16 10.59 -9.79
C ILE A 95 -8.81 9.94 -8.45
N ARG A 96 -8.18 8.75 -8.47
CA ARG A 96 -7.73 8.06 -7.24
C ARG A 96 -6.64 8.87 -6.54
N ALA A 97 -5.69 9.43 -7.30
CA ALA A 97 -4.66 10.31 -6.76
C ALA A 97 -5.25 11.55 -6.08
N SER A 98 -6.19 12.23 -6.74
CA SER A 98 -6.89 13.41 -6.20
C SER A 98 -7.52 13.10 -4.84
N TYR A 99 -8.23 11.97 -4.74
CA TYR A 99 -8.85 11.54 -3.49
C TYR A 99 -7.85 11.38 -2.33
N TRP A 100 -6.76 10.65 -2.56
CA TRP A 100 -5.78 10.38 -1.51
C TRP A 100 -4.95 11.61 -1.15
N TYR A 101 -4.58 12.45 -2.12
CA TYR A 101 -3.91 13.72 -1.84
C TYR A 101 -4.81 14.66 -1.05
N LYS A 102 -6.11 14.73 -1.37
CA LYS A 102 -7.07 15.54 -0.62
C LYS A 102 -7.14 15.13 0.85
N LYS A 103 -7.12 13.82 1.15
CA LYS A 103 -7.08 13.33 2.53
C LYS A 103 -5.79 13.68 3.26
N ALA A 104 -4.64 13.54 2.60
CA ALA A 104 -3.36 13.92 3.19
C ALA A 104 -3.26 15.45 3.41
N ALA A 105 -3.77 16.24 2.47
CA ALA A 105 -3.83 17.70 2.55
C ALA A 105 -4.74 18.19 3.68
N ALA A 106 -5.87 17.51 3.94
CA ALA A 106 -6.74 17.80 5.09
C ALA A 106 -6.04 17.64 6.44
N GLN A 107 -4.95 16.86 6.49
CA GLN A 107 -4.10 16.67 7.66
C GLN A 107 -2.86 17.58 7.65
N ASN A 108 -2.76 18.51 6.69
CA ASN A 108 -1.62 19.38 6.45
C ASN A 108 -0.30 18.62 6.20
N PHE A 109 -0.38 17.44 5.57
CA PHE A 109 0.84 16.73 5.18
C PHE A 109 1.56 17.47 4.05
N GLU A 110 2.88 17.64 4.23
CA GLU A 110 3.74 18.41 3.33
C GLU A 110 3.56 18.00 1.86
N ASP A 111 3.62 18.98 0.95
CA ASP A 111 3.42 18.85 -0.50
C ASP A 111 2.05 18.31 -0.97
N SER A 112 1.17 17.85 -0.07
CA SER A 112 -0.10 17.22 -0.44
C SER A 112 -1.06 18.21 -1.09
N GLN A 113 -1.11 19.45 -0.59
CA GLN A 113 -1.99 20.49 -1.14
C GLN A 113 -1.59 20.84 -2.58
N SER A 114 -0.30 21.08 -2.82
CA SER A 114 0.19 21.40 -4.16
C SER A 114 0.04 20.23 -5.13
N CYS A 115 0.22 18.99 -4.66
CA CYS A 115 -0.03 17.81 -5.48
C CYS A 115 -1.52 17.62 -5.79
N TYR A 116 -2.40 17.83 -4.80
CA TYR A 116 -3.85 17.83 -5.00
C TYR A 116 -4.27 18.85 -6.06
N GLU A 117 -3.85 20.10 -5.93
CA GLU A 117 -4.15 21.18 -6.87
C GLU A 117 -3.68 20.87 -8.30
N ARG A 118 -2.48 20.30 -8.45
CA ARG A 118 -1.96 19.87 -9.75
C ARG A 118 -2.86 18.82 -10.40
N VAL A 119 -3.23 17.79 -9.65
CA VAL A 119 -4.07 16.69 -10.16
C VAL A 119 -5.48 17.18 -10.49
N GLU A 120 -6.08 18.03 -9.64
CA GLU A 120 -7.39 18.62 -9.90
C GLU A 120 -7.37 19.52 -11.15
N ASN A 121 -6.31 20.30 -11.35
CA ASN A 121 -6.16 21.10 -12.56
C ASN A 121 -6.10 20.21 -13.81
N TYR A 122 -5.35 19.11 -13.77
CA TYR A 122 -5.34 18.13 -14.86
C TYR A 122 -6.73 17.55 -15.14
N LEU A 123 -7.44 17.09 -14.10
CA LEU A 123 -8.80 16.55 -14.24
C LEU A 123 -9.78 17.58 -14.83
N ASN A 124 -9.65 18.84 -14.43
CA ASN A 124 -10.44 19.93 -15.00
C ASN A 124 -10.11 20.17 -16.48
N THR A 125 -8.84 20.10 -16.89
CA THR A 125 -8.45 20.24 -18.31
C THR A 125 -8.95 19.07 -19.17
N GLU A 126 -9.05 17.88 -18.60
CA GLU A 126 -9.65 16.70 -19.25
C GLU A 126 -11.20 16.73 -19.21
N GLY A 127 -11.80 17.78 -18.64
CA GLY A 127 -13.25 17.96 -18.58
C GLY A 127 -13.96 17.06 -17.58
N VAL A 128 -13.24 16.51 -16.60
CA VAL A 128 -13.81 15.59 -15.60
C VAL A 128 -14.51 16.39 -14.50
N SER A 129 -15.84 16.28 -14.44
CA SER A 129 -16.62 16.97 -13.41
C SER A 129 -16.42 16.34 -12.03
N ALA A 130 -16.60 17.11 -10.95
CA ALA A 130 -16.55 16.59 -9.59
C ALA A 130 -17.56 15.44 -9.35
N ALA A 131 -18.73 15.48 -10.02
CA ALA A 131 -19.71 14.41 -9.96
C ALA A 131 -19.19 13.11 -10.61
N ASP A 132 -18.48 13.23 -11.74
CA ASP A 132 -17.84 12.09 -12.41
C ASP A 132 -16.71 11.50 -11.58
N GLN A 133 -15.91 12.35 -10.93
CA GLN A 133 -14.87 11.90 -10.01
C GLN A 133 -15.45 11.05 -8.88
N VAL A 134 -16.49 11.54 -8.20
CA VAL A 134 -17.19 10.81 -7.12
C VAL A 134 -17.77 9.50 -7.63
N ARG A 135 -18.47 9.52 -8.77
CA ARG A 135 -19.04 8.32 -9.38
C ARG A 135 -17.98 7.27 -9.68
N ARG A 136 -16.88 7.65 -10.33
CA ARG A 136 -15.80 6.73 -10.72
C ARG A 136 -15.06 6.18 -9.50
N PHE A 137 -14.82 7.02 -8.49
CA PHE A 137 -14.21 6.59 -7.25
C PHE A 137 -15.09 5.56 -6.51
N PHE A 138 -16.40 5.79 -6.47
CA PHE A 138 -17.35 4.84 -5.89
C PHE A 138 -17.31 3.47 -6.59
N ILE A 139 -17.38 3.47 -7.92
CA ILE A 139 -17.28 2.23 -8.73
C ILE A 139 -15.95 1.51 -8.45
N TRP A 140 -14.83 2.23 -8.39
CA TRP A 140 -13.53 1.65 -8.08
C TRP A 140 -13.49 0.99 -6.69
N GLY A 141 -14.13 1.59 -5.68
CA GLY A 141 -14.28 0.98 -4.36
C GLY A 141 -15.01 -0.36 -4.44
N GLU A 142 -16.13 -0.41 -5.16
CA GLU A 142 -16.94 -1.62 -5.33
C GLU A 142 -16.20 -2.72 -6.09
N GLU A 143 -15.56 -2.41 -7.23
CA GLU A 143 -14.83 -3.37 -8.06
C GLU A 143 -13.62 -3.99 -7.36
N SER A 144 -12.95 -3.20 -6.52
CA SER A 144 -11.76 -3.66 -5.82
C SER A 144 -12.09 -4.44 -4.53
N GLY A 145 -13.37 -4.73 -4.25
CA GLY A 145 -13.83 -5.40 -3.03
C GLY A 145 -13.71 -4.53 -1.78
N HIS A 146 -13.51 -3.23 -1.96
CA HIS A 146 -13.21 -2.27 -0.91
C HIS A 146 -14.42 -1.39 -0.63
N ARG A 147 -15.20 -1.73 0.39
CA ARG A 147 -16.20 -0.81 0.95
C ARG A 147 -15.49 0.35 1.63
N GLU A 148 -15.02 1.33 0.87
CA GLU A 148 -14.59 2.61 1.41
C GLU A 148 -15.86 3.40 1.72
N GLY A 149 -16.38 3.18 2.93
CA GLY A 149 -17.47 3.97 3.49
C GLY A 149 -17.00 5.41 3.66
N ILE A 150 -17.70 6.32 2.98
CA ILE A 150 -17.70 7.76 3.24
C ILE A 150 -18.22 8.05 4.64
#